data_AF-X1NMR9-F1
#
_entry.id   AF-X1NMR9-F1
#
_cell.length_a   1.000
_cell.length_b   1.000
_cell.length_c   1.000
_cell.angle_alpha   90.00
_cell.angle_beta   90.00
_cell.angle_gamma   90.00
#
_symmetry.space_group_name_H-M   'P 1'
#
loop_
_entity.id
_entity.type
_entity.pdbx_description
1 polymer ?
#
loop_
_entity_poly.entity_id
_entity_poly.type
_entity_poly.pdbx_seq_one_letter_code
_entity_poly.pdbx_strand_id
1 'polypeptide(L)'
;MNLFGGGQKVEAKLELGGRTTYKLAFLEPWLAGTPTSFGFEVYDISTRKKDKEEEEIIAEYDEERLGGKIIFGRKISDSVKLGLELKSERVSHEIISGTLPEGTNEGLTNSLMPIFAYDTRDNVFNPSSGWYNSLSVEKAGGFLGGDYDFTKYNLTLRTYISTQFIEDVVDIGSIKKITDNLSKGVLALRAMGGLADTNLPSFAEYKVGGMNTVRGYDFGEFSGDRSLVFNVEYRFPLAENFQAVLFVD
;
A
#
# COMPACT_ATOMS: atom_id res chain seq x y z
N MET A 1 -2.72 14.65 14.02
CA MET A 1 -2.81 15.10 15.43
C MET A 1 -3.68 14.14 16.23
N ASN A 2 -3.34 13.83 17.50
CA ASN A 2 -4.21 13.09 18.42
C ASN A 2 -5.20 14.08 19.06
N LEU A 3 -6.44 14.12 18.58
CA LEU A 3 -7.27 15.32 18.78
C LEU A 3 -7.99 15.43 20.12
N PHE A 4 -8.16 14.33 20.87
CA PHE A 4 -8.88 14.34 22.15
C PHE A 4 -8.30 13.35 23.19
N GLY A 5 -7.04 12.94 23.01
CA GLY A 5 -6.40 11.95 23.90
C GLY A 5 -6.91 10.52 23.76
N GLY A 6 -7.93 10.26 22.93
CA GLY A 6 -8.52 8.94 22.66
C GLY A 6 -7.86 8.17 21.50
N GLY A 7 -6.81 8.73 20.89
CA GLY A 7 -6.10 8.13 19.76
C GLY A 7 -6.69 8.50 18.39
N GLN A 8 -7.65 9.43 18.34
CA GLN A 8 -8.22 9.93 17.09
C GLN A 8 -7.15 10.58 16.24
N LYS A 9 -7.09 10.26 14.94
CA LYS A 9 -6.14 10.90 14.03
C LYS A 9 -6.88 11.80 13.07
N VAL A 10 -6.46 13.07 13.03
CA VAL A 10 -6.80 13.96 11.92
C VAL A 10 -5.54 14.32 11.17
N GLU A 11 -5.65 14.24 9.85
CA GLU A 11 -4.65 14.62 8.88
C GLU A 11 -5.31 15.60 7.91
N ALA A 12 -4.72 16.78 7.78
CA ALA A 12 -5.06 17.73 6.73
C ALA A 12 -3.78 17.97 5.94
N LYS A 13 -3.82 17.74 4.63
CA LYS A 13 -2.72 18.03 3.71
C LYS A 13 -3.21 19.09 2.73
N LEU A 14 -2.45 20.17 2.65
CA LEU A 14 -2.59 21.23 1.65
C LEU A 14 -1.24 21.34 0.95
N GLU A 15 -1.22 21.18 -0.37
CA GLU A 15 -0.02 21.36 -1.18
C GLU A 15 -0.32 22.44 -2.21
N LEU A 16 0.44 23.54 -2.16
CA LEU A 16 0.27 24.72 -3.00
C LEU A 16 1.35 24.72 -4.08
N GLY A 17 0.94 24.79 -5.35
CA GLY A 17 1.83 24.75 -6.52
C GLY A 17 1.11 25.18 -7.79
N GLY A 18 1.53 24.65 -8.95
CA GLY A 18 0.85 24.89 -10.24
C GLY A 18 -0.64 24.51 -10.20
N ARG A 19 -1.00 23.59 -9.31
CA ARG A 19 -2.38 23.32 -8.88
C ARG A 19 -2.39 22.98 -7.39
N THR A 20 -3.50 23.25 -6.71
CA THR A 20 -3.63 22.99 -5.27
C THR A 20 -4.19 21.60 -5.02
N THR A 21 -3.53 20.82 -4.17
CA THR A 21 -4.03 19.53 -3.68
C THR A 21 -4.59 19.68 -2.27
N TYR A 22 -5.78 19.10 -2.04
CA TYR A 22 -6.47 19.08 -0.76
C TYR A 22 -6.73 17.64 -0.33
N LYS A 23 -6.39 17.32 0.92
CA LYS A 23 -6.79 16.05 1.53
C LYS A 23 -7.14 16.27 2.99
N LEU A 24 -8.29 15.75 3.41
CA LEU A 24 -8.71 15.69 4.80
C LEU A 24 -9.02 14.24 5.15
N ALA A 25 -8.40 13.73 6.20
CA ALA A 25 -8.66 12.41 6.74
C ALA A 25 -8.91 12.47 8.23
N PHE A 26 -9.86 11.65 8.69
CA PHE A 26 -10.19 11.45 10.09
C PHE A 26 -10.26 9.95 10.38
N LEU A 27 -9.80 9.55 11.56
CA LEU A 27 -9.91 8.19 12.09
C LEU A 27 -10.27 8.25 13.57
N GLU A 28 -11.39 7.62 13.93
CA GLU A 28 -11.77 7.24 15.28
C GLU A 28 -11.44 5.75 15.49
N PRO A 29 -10.42 5.38 16.29
CA PRO A 29 -10.04 3.99 16.50
C PRO A 29 -11.04 3.18 17.33
N TRP A 30 -11.83 3.82 18.21
CA TRP A 30 -12.72 3.17 19.17
C TRP A 30 -14.13 3.77 19.13
N LEU A 31 -14.81 3.62 17.99
CA LEU A 31 -16.16 4.11 17.77
C LEU A 31 -17.10 3.57 18.85
N ALA A 32 -17.75 4.50 19.56
CA ALA A 32 -18.64 4.22 20.68
C ALA A 32 -18.02 3.34 21.78
N GLY A 33 -16.70 3.43 22.00
CA GLY A 33 -15.99 2.65 23.03
C GLY A 33 -15.83 1.16 22.70
N THR A 34 -16.10 0.76 21.46
CA THR A 34 -15.94 -0.62 20.99
C THR A 34 -14.64 -0.78 20.20
N PRO A 35 -14.08 -2.00 20.00
CA PRO A 35 -12.94 -2.25 19.12
C PRO A 35 -13.27 -2.10 17.61
N THR A 36 -14.10 -1.11 17.29
CA THR A 36 -14.55 -0.76 15.95
C THR A 36 -13.95 0.59 15.60
N SER A 37 -13.16 0.67 14.53
CA SER A 37 -12.65 1.92 13.98
C SER A 37 -13.58 2.46 12.90
N PHE A 38 -13.74 3.76 12.85
CA PHE A 38 -14.39 4.50 11.77
C PHE A 38 -13.43 5.54 11.21
N GLY A 39 -13.27 5.59 9.90
CA GLY A 39 -12.50 6.60 9.22
C GLY A 39 -13.25 7.17 8.03
N PHE A 40 -12.93 8.40 7.69
CA PHE A 40 -13.30 8.98 6.42
C PHE A 40 -12.13 9.76 5.85
N GLU A 41 -12.07 9.84 4.53
CA GLU A 41 -11.12 10.67 3.80
C GLU A 41 -11.86 11.32 2.65
N VAL A 42 -11.61 12.61 2.42
CA VAL A 42 -12.05 13.34 1.24
C VAL A 42 -10.84 14.03 0.64
N TYR A 43 -10.76 14.05 -0.68
CA TYR A 43 -9.58 14.54 -1.36
C TYR A 43 -9.91 15.07 -2.75
N ASP A 44 -9.13 16.06 -3.14
CA ASP A 44 -8.99 16.59 -4.49
C ASP A 44 -7.49 16.68 -4.73
N ILE A 45 -6.95 15.70 -5.46
CA ILE A 45 -5.52 15.56 -5.70
C ILE A 45 -5.22 15.63 -7.19
N SER A 46 -4.10 16.27 -7.53
CA SER A 46 -3.59 16.35 -8.89
C SER A 46 -2.17 15.78 -8.92
N THR A 47 -1.93 14.81 -9.80
CA THR A 47 -0.62 14.17 -9.97
C THR A 47 -0.12 14.34 -11.39
N ARG A 48 1.07 14.92 -11.54
CA ARG A 48 1.74 15.04 -12.84
C ARG A 48 2.12 13.66 -13.37
N LYS A 49 1.68 13.37 -14.59
CA LYS A 49 2.05 12.19 -15.38
C LYS A 49 2.90 12.60 -16.56
N LYS A 50 3.86 11.75 -16.89
CA LYS A 50 4.74 11.90 -18.04
C LYS A 50 4.73 10.59 -18.79
N ASP A 51 4.39 10.67 -20.06
CA ASP A 51 4.52 9.56 -20.99
C ASP A 51 5.87 9.66 -21.69
N LYS A 52 6.58 8.53 -21.76
CA LYS A 52 7.95 8.47 -22.26
C LYS A 52 8.09 7.41 -23.34
N GLU A 53 8.76 7.76 -24.44
CA GLU A 53 9.19 6.84 -25.48
C GLU A 53 10.72 6.94 -25.61
N GLU A 54 11.45 5.84 -25.41
CA GLU A 54 12.93 5.79 -25.46
C GLU A 54 13.66 6.93 -24.69
N GLU A 55 13.11 7.32 -23.53
CA GLU A 55 13.53 8.44 -22.66
C GLU A 55 13.06 9.86 -23.03
N GLU A 56 12.43 10.06 -24.19
CA GLU A 56 11.84 11.34 -24.58
C GLU A 56 10.41 11.48 -24.02
N ILE A 57 10.10 12.65 -23.42
CA ILE A 57 8.75 12.93 -22.91
C ILE A 57 7.86 13.34 -24.09
N ILE A 58 6.97 12.45 -24.50
CA ILE A 58 6.06 12.67 -25.63
C ILE A 58 4.73 13.32 -25.21
N ALA A 59 4.33 13.16 -23.95
CA ALA A 59 3.18 13.83 -23.38
C ALA A 59 3.35 14.11 -21.88
N GLU A 60 2.82 15.24 -21.43
CA GLU A 60 2.71 15.58 -20.02
C GLU A 60 1.27 16.02 -19.73
N TYR A 61 0.68 15.43 -18.69
CA TYR A 61 -0.70 15.67 -18.30
C TYR A 61 -0.87 15.56 -16.78
N ASP A 62 -1.87 16.22 -16.24
CA ASP A 62 -2.32 16.00 -14.87
C ASP A 62 -3.36 14.91 -14.83
N GLU A 63 -3.20 13.95 -13.91
CA GLU A 63 -4.27 13.05 -13.47
C GLU A 63 -4.90 13.65 -12.21
N GLU A 64 -6.17 14.02 -12.32
CA GLU A 64 -6.95 14.60 -11.23
C GLU A 64 -7.87 13.56 -10.62
N ARG A 65 -7.92 13.52 -9.30
CA ARG A 65 -8.79 12.62 -8.55
C ARG A 65 -9.56 13.40 -7.49
N LEU A 66 -10.86 13.51 -7.73
CA LEU A 66 -11.82 14.05 -6.77
C LEU A 66 -12.61 12.89 -6.18
N GLY A 67 -12.46 12.65 -4.89
CA GLY A 67 -13.09 11.50 -4.27
C GLY A 67 -13.18 11.54 -2.77
N GLY A 68 -13.76 10.48 -2.25
CA GLY A 68 -13.84 10.23 -0.83
C GLY A 68 -14.04 8.76 -0.52
N LYS A 69 -13.65 8.38 0.69
CA LYS A 69 -13.84 7.04 1.22
C LYS A 69 -14.31 7.05 2.65
N ILE A 70 -15.10 6.05 3.00
CA ILE A 70 -15.50 5.72 4.36
C ILE A 70 -14.94 4.34 4.68
N ILE A 71 -14.32 4.18 5.84
CA ILE A 71 -13.65 2.96 6.26
C ILE A 71 -14.20 2.54 7.62
N PHE A 72 -14.73 1.33 7.69
CA PHE A 72 -15.02 0.67 8.95
C PHE A 72 -14.01 -0.44 9.17
N GLY A 73 -13.60 -0.64 10.42
CA GLY A 73 -12.74 -1.76 10.80
C GLY A 73 -13.14 -2.29 12.15
N ARG A 74 -13.01 -3.59 12.40
CA ARG A 74 -13.27 -4.18 13.70
C ARG A 74 -12.24 -5.25 14.02
N LYS A 75 -11.64 -5.14 15.21
CA LYS A 75 -10.80 -6.21 15.77
C LYS A 75 -11.73 -7.31 16.31
N ILE A 76 -11.65 -8.49 15.73
CA ILE A 76 -12.48 -9.65 16.10
C ILE A 76 -11.76 -10.53 17.11
N SER A 77 -10.44 -10.62 17.01
CA SER A 77 -9.55 -11.27 17.98
C SER A 77 -8.22 -10.54 18.02
N ASP A 78 -7.28 -10.99 18.85
CA ASP A 78 -5.94 -10.38 18.93
C ASP A 78 -5.18 -10.36 17.62
N SER A 79 -5.48 -11.30 16.72
CA SER A 79 -4.80 -11.43 15.44
C SER A 79 -5.69 -11.13 14.23
N VAL A 80 -7.02 -11.05 14.38
CA VAL A 80 -7.94 -10.91 13.24
C VAL A 80 -8.61 -9.54 13.25
N LYS A 81 -8.53 -8.84 12.11
CA LYS A 81 -9.25 -7.60 11.83
C LYS A 81 -10.08 -7.78 10.55
N LEU A 82 -11.34 -7.35 10.62
CA LEU A 82 -12.19 -7.18 9.46
C LEU A 82 -12.30 -5.69 9.13
N GLY A 83 -12.43 -5.38 7.85
CA GLY A 83 -12.61 -4.03 7.36
C GLY A 83 -13.61 -3.97 6.21
N LEU A 84 -14.17 -2.78 6.01
CA LEU A 84 -15.02 -2.45 4.88
C LEU A 84 -14.68 -1.03 4.46
N GLU A 85 -14.27 -0.85 3.22
CA GLU A 85 -14.09 0.46 2.60
C GLU A 85 -15.23 0.69 1.59
N LEU A 86 -15.79 1.88 1.59
CA LEU A 86 -16.68 2.40 0.56
C LEU A 86 -15.99 3.60 -0.06
N LYS A 87 -15.88 3.66 -1.39
CA LYS A 87 -15.15 4.72 -2.10
C LYS A 87 -15.97 5.20 -3.30
N SER A 88 -15.97 6.51 -3.50
CA SER A 88 -16.47 7.18 -4.71
C SER A 88 -15.39 8.13 -5.18
N GLU A 89 -14.91 7.97 -6.42
CA GLU A 89 -13.80 8.75 -6.97
C GLU A 89 -14.07 9.04 -8.45
N ARG A 90 -13.93 10.30 -8.85
CA ARG A 90 -13.90 10.72 -10.25
C ARG A 90 -12.45 10.97 -10.65
N VAL A 91 -12.05 10.38 -11.77
CA VAL A 91 -10.75 10.62 -12.40
C VAL A 91 -10.94 11.39 -13.70
N SER A 92 -10.16 12.43 -13.90
CA SER A 92 -10.08 13.24 -15.13
C SER A 92 -8.65 13.64 -15.45
N HIS A 93 -8.38 14.11 -16.66
CA HIS A 93 -7.06 14.52 -17.09
C HIS A 93 -7.04 15.92 -17.71
N GLU A 94 -5.96 16.66 -17.42
CA GLU A 94 -5.68 17.96 -18.03
C GLU A 94 -4.35 17.89 -18.78
N ILE A 95 -4.39 18.07 -20.11
CA ILE A 95 -3.19 18.04 -20.96
C ILE A 95 -2.36 19.30 -20.72
N ILE A 96 -1.05 19.12 -20.53
CA ILE A 96 -0.09 20.22 -20.44
C ILE A 96 0.70 20.33 -21.75
N SER A 97 1.15 19.19 -22.28
CA SER A 97 1.85 19.11 -23.56
C SER A 97 1.64 17.75 -24.23
N GLY A 98 1.77 17.72 -25.57
CA GLY A 98 1.57 16.51 -26.35
C GLY A 98 0.08 16.15 -26.53
N THR A 99 -0.22 14.86 -26.57
CA THR A 99 -1.57 14.29 -26.65
C THR A 99 -1.70 13.21 -25.58
N LEU A 100 -2.88 13.07 -24.96
CA LEU A 100 -3.07 11.99 -23.99
C LEU A 100 -2.77 10.63 -24.64
N PRO A 101 -2.01 9.77 -23.95
CA PRO A 101 -1.75 8.42 -24.44
C PRO A 101 -3.06 7.67 -24.67
N GLU A 102 -3.11 6.86 -25.72
CA GLU A 102 -4.25 5.96 -25.95
C GLU A 102 -4.47 5.06 -24.73
N GLY A 103 -5.73 4.81 -24.37
CA GLY A 103 -6.08 4.06 -23.16
C GLY A 103 -6.09 4.89 -21.88
N THR A 104 -5.82 6.20 -21.92
CA THR A 104 -6.07 7.08 -20.77
C THR A 104 -7.57 7.20 -20.51
N ASN A 105 -8.03 6.63 -19.39
CA ASN A 105 -9.45 6.51 -19.06
C ASN A 105 -9.91 7.58 -18.06
N GLU A 106 -11.16 8.05 -18.18
CA GLU A 106 -11.76 9.01 -17.25
C GLU A 106 -13.15 8.56 -16.83
N GLY A 107 -13.55 8.91 -15.61
CA GLY A 107 -14.91 8.65 -15.16
C GLY A 107 -15.04 8.52 -13.66
N LEU A 108 -16.27 8.27 -13.24
CA LEU A 108 -16.66 8.03 -11.86
C LEU A 108 -16.61 6.53 -11.55
N THR A 109 -15.92 6.17 -10.48
CA THR A 109 -15.90 4.82 -9.93
C THR A 109 -16.47 4.84 -8.52
N ASN A 110 -17.55 4.08 -8.30
CA ASN A 110 -18.05 3.75 -6.97
C ASN A 110 -17.67 2.31 -6.65
N SER A 111 -17.14 2.07 -5.45
CA SER A 111 -16.65 0.76 -5.06
C SER A 111 -16.88 0.44 -3.58
N LEU A 112 -16.97 -0.85 -3.31
CA LEU A 112 -17.05 -1.44 -1.99
C LEU A 112 -15.95 -2.50 -1.86
N MET A 113 -15.20 -2.46 -0.77
CA MET A 113 -14.06 -3.34 -0.54
C MET A 113 -14.05 -3.90 0.89
N PRO A 114 -14.56 -5.12 1.13
CA PRO A 114 -14.23 -5.89 2.32
C PRO A 114 -12.73 -6.20 2.39
N ILE A 115 -12.21 -6.21 3.62
CA ILE A 115 -10.81 -6.48 3.94
C ILE A 115 -10.78 -7.47 5.09
N PHE A 116 -10.00 -8.53 4.94
CA PHE A 116 -9.61 -9.44 6.02
C PHE A 116 -8.12 -9.28 6.27
N ALA A 117 -7.73 -9.10 7.53
CA ALA A 117 -6.33 -9.05 7.92
C ALA A 117 -6.07 -9.98 9.11
N TYR A 118 -4.96 -10.72 9.02
CA TYR A 118 -4.40 -11.55 10.06
C TYR A 118 -3.00 -11.05 10.42
N ASP A 119 -2.81 -10.62 11.66
CA ASP A 119 -1.56 -10.02 12.15
C ASP A 119 -1.14 -10.68 13.47
N THR A 120 0.00 -11.35 13.46
CA THR A 120 0.64 -11.97 14.64
C THR A 120 2.04 -11.40 14.87
N ARG A 121 2.37 -10.28 14.22
CA ARG A 121 3.67 -9.66 14.39
C ARG A 121 3.86 -9.24 15.84
N ASP A 122 5.05 -9.51 16.35
CA ASP A 122 5.49 -9.06 17.66
C ASP A 122 5.52 -7.53 17.77
N ASN A 123 5.89 -6.85 16.69
CA ASN A 123 5.91 -5.39 16.61
C ASN A 123 5.43 -4.94 15.21
N VAL A 124 4.47 -4.01 15.15
CA VAL A 124 3.90 -3.56 13.87
C VAL A 124 4.82 -2.64 13.06
N PHE A 125 5.78 -1.98 13.72
CA PHE A 125 6.71 -1.02 13.12
C PHE A 125 8.06 -1.65 12.76
N ASN A 126 8.60 -2.49 13.64
CA ASN A 126 9.85 -3.22 13.40
C ASN A 126 9.69 -4.69 13.79
N PRO A 127 9.01 -5.50 12.96
CA PRO A 127 8.70 -6.89 13.29
C PRO A 127 9.97 -7.76 13.25
N SER A 128 10.16 -8.61 14.26
CA SER A 128 11.21 -9.62 14.27
C SER A 128 10.67 -11.04 14.07
N SER A 129 9.39 -11.25 14.37
CA SER A 129 8.73 -12.54 14.21
C SER A 129 7.25 -12.40 13.89
N GLY A 130 6.66 -13.45 13.34
CA GLY A 130 5.22 -13.55 13.10
C GLY A 130 4.79 -13.19 11.68
N TRP A 131 3.48 -13.05 11.48
CA TRP A 131 2.86 -12.96 10.16
C TRP A 131 2.01 -11.70 10.02
N TYR A 132 1.98 -11.14 8.82
CA TYR A 132 0.96 -10.18 8.41
C TYR A 132 0.40 -10.59 7.05
N ASN A 133 -0.87 -10.99 7.04
CA ASN A 133 -1.57 -11.40 5.84
C ASN A 133 -2.83 -10.54 5.66
N SER A 134 -3.10 -10.10 4.44
CA SER A 134 -4.28 -9.31 4.10
C SER A 134 -4.88 -9.79 2.80
N LEU A 135 -6.20 -9.94 2.78
CA LEU A 135 -7.01 -10.23 1.60
C LEU A 135 -8.06 -9.12 1.46
N SER A 136 -8.18 -8.53 0.27
CA SER A 136 -9.31 -7.65 -0.04
C SER A 136 -9.93 -7.97 -1.39
N VAL A 137 -11.22 -7.70 -1.50
CA VAL A 137 -11.98 -7.84 -2.73
C VAL A 137 -12.69 -6.52 -2.98
N GLU A 138 -12.30 -5.78 -4.00
CA GLU A 138 -12.91 -4.50 -4.37
C GLU A 138 -13.89 -4.74 -5.52
N LYS A 139 -15.18 -4.52 -5.28
CA LYS A 139 -16.22 -4.51 -6.31
C LYS A 139 -16.52 -3.07 -6.68
N ALA A 140 -16.30 -2.71 -7.94
CA ALA A 140 -16.69 -1.43 -8.53
C ALA A 140 -17.87 -1.58 -9.48
N GLY A 141 -18.69 -0.53 -9.63
CA GLY A 141 -19.76 -0.51 -10.63
C GLY A 141 -20.98 -1.37 -10.31
N GLY A 142 -21.68 -1.80 -11.36
CA GLY A 142 -22.90 -2.60 -11.25
C GLY A 142 -23.97 -1.91 -10.41
N PHE A 143 -24.37 -2.54 -9.31
CA PHE A 143 -25.37 -1.97 -8.37
C PHE A 143 -24.88 -0.72 -7.61
N LEU A 144 -23.57 -0.44 -7.62
CA LEU A 144 -22.99 0.76 -7.03
C LEU A 144 -23.01 1.97 -7.99
N GLY A 145 -23.32 1.75 -9.27
CA GLY A 145 -23.25 2.76 -10.32
C GLY A 145 -21.81 3.21 -10.63
N GLY A 146 -21.68 4.27 -11.42
CA GLY A 146 -20.40 4.70 -11.98
C GLY A 146 -20.18 4.16 -13.40
N ASP A 147 -19.06 4.55 -13.99
CA ASP A 147 -18.76 4.33 -15.41
C ASP A 147 -18.03 3.00 -15.67
N TYR A 148 -17.53 2.34 -14.60
CA TYR A 148 -16.71 1.13 -14.67
C TYR A 148 -17.25 0.02 -13.76
N ASP A 149 -17.30 -1.21 -14.27
CA ASP A 149 -17.67 -2.42 -13.53
C ASP A 149 -16.54 -3.43 -13.57
N PHE A 150 -15.90 -3.65 -12.42
CA PHE A 150 -14.82 -4.61 -12.25
C PHE A 150 -14.76 -5.14 -10.82
N THR A 151 -14.07 -6.26 -10.66
CA THR A 151 -13.74 -6.85 -9.36
C THR A 151 -12.24 -7.07 -9.26
N LYS A 152 -11.61 -6.49 -8.24
CA LYS A 152 -10.18 -6.68 -7.95
C LYS A 152 -9.98 -7.55 -6.71
N TYR A 153 -9.06 -8.49 -6.80
CA TYR A 153 -8.64 -9.38 -5.72
C TYR A 153 -7.21 -9.03 -5.33
N ASN A 154 -6.98 -8.70 -4.07
CA ASN A 154 -5.66 -8.31 -3.57
C ASN A 154 -5.26 -9.23 -2.43
N LEU A 155 -4.07 -9.82 -2.53
CA LEU A 155 -3.46 -10.64 -1.48
C LEU A 155 -2.10 -10.08 -1.12
N THR A 156 -1.85 -9.92 0.18
CA THR A 156 -0.53 -9.63 0.72
C THR A 156 -0.22 -10.68 1.78
N LEU A 157 0.94 -11.34 1.64
CA LEU A 157 1.46 -12.27 2.63
C LEU A 157 2.82 -11.76 3.10
N ARG A 158 3.04 -11.72 4.41
CA ARG A 158 4.32 -11.31 5.01
C ARG A 158 4.64 -12.22 6.18
N THR A 159 5.90 -12.62 6.28
CA THR A 159 6.41 -13.31 7.46
C THR A 159 7.77 -12.78 7.85
N TYR A 160 8.04 -12.82 9.14
CA TYR A 160 9.28 -12.39 9.75
C TYR A 160 9.81 -13.53 10.60
N ILE A 161 11.08 -13.86 10.42
CA ILE A 161 11.73 -14.98 11.07
C ILE A 161 13.04 -14.45 11.67
N SER A 162 13.09 -14.38 13.00
CA SER A 162 14.31 -14.08 13.74
C SER A 162 15.36 -15.16 13.47
N THR A 163 16.59 -14.75 13.15
CA THR A 163 17.69 -15.69 12.87
C THR A 163 18.49 -16.08 14.11
N GLN A 164 17.92 -15.91 15.31
CA GLN A 164 18.56 -16.28 16.58
C GLN A 164 18.93 -17.76 16.64
N PHE A 165 18.14 -18.62 15.98
CA PHE A 165 18.42 -20.06 15.88
C PHE A 165 19.76 -20.39 15.15
N ILE A 166 20.38 -19.44 14.43
CA ILE A 166 21.66 -19.66 13.75
C ILE A 166 22.82 -19.76 14.76
N GLU A 167 22.72 -19.13 15.94
CA GLU A 167 23.71 -19.28 17.03
C GLU A 167 23.87 -20.74 17.46
N ASP A 168 22.77 -21.49 17.51
CA ASP A 168 22.76 -22.88 17.97
C ASP A 168 23.35 -23.86 16.94
N VAL A 169 23.47 -23.46 15.67
CA VAL A 169 23.90 -24.32 14.56
C VAL A 169 25.36 -24.06 14.14
N VAL A 170 25.88 -22.85 14.33
CA VAL A 170 27.21 -22.43 13.84
C VAL A 170 28.08 -21.90 15.00
N ASP A 171 28.62 -22.80 15.82
CA ASP A 171 29.59 -22.45 16.87
C ASP A 171 31.03 -22.44 16.31
N ILE A 172 31.36 -21.39 15.54
CA ILE A 172 32.73 -21.17 15.01
C ILE A 172 33.36 -20.00 15.76
N GLY A 173 34.15 -20.32 16.79
CA GLY A 173 34.80 -19.35 17.69
C GLY A 173 35.69 -18.27 17.03
N SER A 174 36.08 -18.44 15.77
CA SER A 174 36.87 -17.46 15.00
C SER A 174 36.04 -16.34 14.36
N ILE A 175 34.70 -16.46 14.33
CA ILE A 175 33.78 -15.54 13.63
C ILE A 175 32.83 -14.84 14.61
N LYS A 176 33.09 -14.96 15.93
CA LYS A 176 32.16 -14.60 17.02
C LYS A 176 31.45 -13.25 16.86
N LYS A 177 32.15 -12.19 16.45
CA LYS A 177 31.56 -10.86 16.24
C LYS A 177 30.64 -10.75 15.01
N ILE A 178 30.86 -11.57 13.99
CA ILE A 178 30.01 -11.64 12.78
C ILE A 178 28.80 -12.54 13.08
N THR A 179 28.99 -13.67 13.78
CA THR A 179 27.88 -14.53 14.23
C THR A 179 26.92 -13.81 15.19
N ASP A 180 27.43 -13.00 16.14
CA ASP A 180 26.60 -12.25 17.12
C ASP A 180 25.67 -11.21 16.48
N ASN A 181 25.99 -10.72 15.28
CA ASN A 181 25.17 -9.74 14.56
C ASN A 181 24.23 -10.43 13.55
N LEU A 182 24.67 -11.53 12.93
CA LEU A 182 23.80 -12.34 12.06
C LEU A 182 22.70 -13.06 12.86
N SER A 183 22.98 -13.49 14.09
CA SER A 183 21.98 -14.13 14.96
C SER A 183 20.85 -13.18 15.38
N LYS A 184 21.14 -11.88 15.46
CA LYS A 184 20.14 -10.83 15.72
C LYS A 184 19.42 -10.35 14.47
N GLY A 185 19.68 -10.98 13.33
CA GLY A 185 19.03 -10.68 12.07
C GLY A 185 17.57 -11.13 12.00
N VAL A 186 16.88 -10.66 10.96
CA VAL A 186 15.50 -11.00 10.64
C VAL A 186 15.41 -11.26 9.15
N LEU A 187 14.95 -12.45 8.79
CA LEU A 187 14.52 -12.77 7.43
C LEU A 187 13.06 -12.33 7.27
N ALA A 188 12.81 -11.37 6.38
CA ALA A 188 11.48 -10.88 6.05
C ALA A 188 11.12 -11.32 4.62
N LEU A 189 10.02 -12.03 4.49
CA LEU A 189 9.49 -12.48 3.20
C LEU A 189 8.17 -11.77 2.94
N ARG A 190 7.97 -11.31 1.70
CA ARG A 190 6.72 -10.69 1.25
C ARG A 190 6.32 -11.26 -0.10
N ALA A 191 5.03 -11.53 -0.24
CA ALA A 191 4.39 -11.79 -1.52
C ALA A 191 3.17 -10.87 -1.65
N MET A 192 3.00 -10.24 -2.82
CA MET A 192 1.85 -9.42 -3.15
C MET A 192 1.28 -9.89 -4.47
N GLY A 193 -0.01 -10.19 -4.52
CA GLY A 193 -0.72 -10.64 -5.71
C GLY A 193 -1.97 -9.80 -5.95
N GLY A 194 -2.20 -9.44 -7.21
CA GLY A 194 -3.36 -8.69 -7.66
C GLY A 194 -3.96 -9.33 -8.91
N LEU A 195 -5.28 -9.45 -8.98
CA LEU A 195 -6.00 -9.98 -10.12
C LEU A 195 -7.31 -9.21 -10.31
N ALA A 196 -7.64 -8.84 -11.55
CA ALA A 196 -8.94 -8.35 -11.94
C ALA A 196 -9.72 -9.39 -12.76
N ASP A 197 -11.04 -9.33 -12.70
CA ASP A 197 -11.97 -10.15 -13.49
C ASP A 197 -12.13 -9.66 -14.95
N THR A 198 -11.76 -8.40 -15.21
CA THR A 198 -11.83 -7.74 -16.52
C THR A 198 -10.62 -6.83 -16.73
N ASN A 199 -10.53 -6.20 -17.90
CA ASN A 199 -9.57 -5.14 -18.17
C ASN A 199 -9.92 -3.90 -17.36
N LEU A 200 -8.97 -3.41 -16.58
CA LEU A 200 -9.14 -2.26 -15.72
C LEU A 200 -8.97 -0.95 -16.52
N PRO A 201 -9.67 0.13 -16.13
CA PRO A 201 -9.28 1.44 -16.61
C PRO A 201 -7.88 1.78 -16.10
N SER A 202 -7.10 2.55 -16.89
CA SER A 202 -5.68 2.83 -16.63
C SER A 202 -5.39 3.39 -15.22
N PHE A 203 -6.31 4.18 -14.66
CA PHE A 203 -6.19 4.72 -13.31
C PHE A 203 -6.39 3.69 -12.18
N ALA A 204 -6.95 2.52 -12.48
CA ALA A 204 -7.25 1.44 -11.55
C ALA A 204 -6.33 0.23 -11.71
N GLU A 205 -5.50 0.18 -12.76
CA GLU A 205 -4.51 -0.89 -12.99
C GLU A 205 -3.60 -1.11 -11.78
N TYR A 206 -3.14 -2.35 -11.62
CA TYR A 206 -2.04 -2.65 -10.71
C TYR A 206 -0.77 -2.00 -11.21
N LYS A 207 -0.01 -1.39 -10.31
CA LYS A 207 1.26 -0.72 -10.61
C LYS A 207 2.39 -1.38 -9.84
N VAL A 208 3.42 -1.83 -10.55
CA VAL A 208 4.63 -2.47 -10.02
C VAL A 208 5.84 -1.64 -10.44
N GLY A 209 6.79 -1.47 -9.52
CA GLY A 209 7.93 -0.56 -9.61
C GLY A 209 7.96 0.45 -8.44
N GLY A 210 9.14 0.99 -8.17
CA GLY A 210 9.41 1.90 -7.06
C GLY A 210 9.66 1.21 -5.71
N MET A 211 9.94 2.02 -4.69
CA MET A 211 10.48 1.58 -3.39
C MET A 211 9.62 0.56 -2.63
N ASN A 212 8.31 0.52 -2.90
CA ASN A 212 7.35 -0.31 -2.16
C ASN A 212 7.08 -1.67 -2.81
N THR A 213 7.49 -1.89 -4.05
CA THR A 213 7.26 -3.14 -4.77
C THR A 213 8.59 -3.72 -5.26
N VAL A 214 9.11 -3.26 -6.40
CA VAL A 214 10.39 -3.69 -6.99
C VAL A 214 11.32 -2.49 -7.07
N ARG A 215 12.38 -2.52 -6.26
CA ARG A 215 13.39 -1.46 -6.23
C ARG A 215 14.24 -1.49 -7.50
N GLY A 216 14.65 -0.31 -7.97
CA GLY A 216 15.44 -0.14 -9.19
C GLY A 216 14.62 0.21 -10.44
N TYR A 217 13.29 0.08 -10.37
CA TYR A 217 12.37 0.53 -11.43
C TYR A 217 11.62 1.80 -11.01
N ASP A 218 11.20 2.61 -11.98
CA ASP A 218 10.35 3.76 -11.75
C ASP A 218 8.98 3.33 -11.20
N PHE A 219 8.28 4.23 -10.51
CA PHE A 219 6.98 3.91 -9.93
C PHE A 219 5.95 3.60 -11.03
N GLY A 220 5.41 2.38 -11.00
CA GLY A 220 4.42 1.95 -11.98
C GLY A 220 5.00 1.73 -13.38
N GLU A 221 6.30 1.49 -13.49
CA GLU A 221 6.97 1.04 -14.73
C GLU A 221 6.21 -0.10 -15.41
N PHE A 222 5.68 -1.03 -14.60
CA PHE A 222 4.82 -2.09 -15.08
C PHE A 222 3.40 -1.84 -14.58
N SER A 223 2.43 -1.89 -15.49
CA SER A 223 1.01 -1.82 -15.15
C SER A 223 0.18 -2.90 -15.83
N GLY A 224 -1.00 -3.18 -15.26
CA GLY A 224 -1.99 -4.04 -15.89
C GLY A 224 -3.01 -4.63 -14.91
N ASP A 225 -3.78 -5.60 -15.40
CA ASP A 225 -4.92 -6.20 -14.69
C ASP A 225 -4.53 -7.28 -13.69
N ARG A 226 -3.26 -7.70 -13.74
CA ARG A 226 -2.69 -8.74 -12.88
C ARG A 226 -1.30 -8.33 -12.43
N SER A 227 -0.96 -8.65 -11.19
CA SER A 227 0.36 -8.40 -10.64
C SER A 227 0.78 -9.51 -9.69
N LEU A 228 2.08 -9.77 -9.65
CA LEU A 228 2.70 -10.65 -8.68
C LEU A 228 4.09 -10.10 -8.34
N VAL A 229 4.36 -9.89 -7.06
CA VAL A 229 5.62 -9.36 -6.54
C VAL A 229 6.07 -10.23 -5.37
N PHE A 230 7.35 -10.59 -5.34
CA PHE A 230 7.98 -11.27 -4.22
C PHE A 230 9.14 -10.43 -3.71
N ASN A 231 9.34 -10.38 -2.40
CA ASN A 231 10.49 -9.71 -1.82
C ASN A 231 11.08 -10.56 -0.71
N VAL A 232 12.39 -10.66 -0.71
CA VAL A 232 13.18 -11.31 0.34
C VAL A 232 14.12 -10.25 0.89
N GLU A 233 14.01 -9.96 2.18
CA GLU A 233 14.90 -9.04 2.87
C GLU A 233 15.57 -9.75 4.04
N TYR A 234 16.87 -9.53 4.19
CA TYR A 234 17.61 -9.89 5.40
C TYR A 234 18.06 -8.61 6.10
N ARG A 235 17.53 -8.39 7.30
CA ARG A 235 17.75 -7.20 8.10
C ARG A 235 18.64 -7.53 9.27
N PHE A 236 19.69 -6.77 9.53
CA PHE A 236 20.56 -7.00 10.68
C PHE A 236 20.96 -5.67 11.35
N PRO A 237 20.95 -5.62 12.70
CA PRO A 237 21.26 -4.41 13.43
C PRO A 237 22.76 -4.09 13.31
N LEU A 238 23.08 -2.82 13.09
CA LEU A 238 24.44 -2.29 13.14
C LEU A 238 24.70 -1.52 14.46
N ALA A 239 23.67 -0.87 15.00
CA ALA A 239 23.65 -0.20 16.31
C ALA A 239 22.20 -0.09 16.81
N GLU A 240 21.96 0.45 18.03
CA GLU A 240 20.63 0.52 18.65
C GLU A 240 19.52 1.13 17.77
N ASN A 241 19.88 2.05 16.86
CA ASN A 241 18.95 2.73 15.96
C ASN A 241 19.35 2.65 14.47
N PHE A 242 20.33 1.80 14.14
CA PHE A 242 20.81 1.65 12.77
C PHE A 242 20.72 0.19 12.35
N GLN A 243 20.09 -0.05 11.20
CA GLN A 243 19.90 -1.37 10.63
C GLN A 243 20.38 -1.34 9.17
N ALA A 244 21.07 -2.40 8.75
CA ALA A 244 21.33 -2.66 7.34
C ALA A 244 20.34 -3.70 6.81
N VAL A 245 20.01 -3.57 5.53
CA VAL A 245 19.08 -4.47 4.83
C VAL A 245 19.71 -4.92 3.52
N LEU A 246 19.82 -6.23 3.35
CA LEU A 246 20.06 -6.86 2.06
C LEU A 246 18.71 -7.31 1.51
N PHE A 247 18.50 -7.19 0.21
CA PHE A 247 17.22 -7.52 -0.39
C PHE A 247 17.33 -8.07 -1.80
N VAL A 248 16.31 -8.82 -2.18
CA VAL A 248 16.02 -9.27 -3.55
C VAL A 248 14.52 -9.07 -3.78
N ASP A 249 14.19 -8.46 -4.91
CA ASP A 249 12.83 -8.16 -5.37
C ASP A 249 12.52 -8.88 -6.68
#